data_AF-A0A7Y9STM6-F1
#
_entry.id   AF-A0A7Y9STM6-F1
#
_cell.length_a   1.000
_cell.length_b   1.000
_cell.length_c   1.000
_cell.angle_alpha   90.00
_cell.angle_beta   90.00
_cell.angle_gamma   90.00
#
_symmetry.space_group_name_H-M   'P 1'
#
loop_
_entity.id
_entity.type
_entity.pdbx_description
1 polymer ?
#
loop_
_entity_poly.entity_id
_entity_poly.type
_entity_poly.pdbx_seq_one_letter_code
_entity_poly.pdbx_strand_id
1 'polypeptide(L)'
;MTRVWLTPWEWACCGDPFEIGGEVDFGIRSRDPEGLVDELGAELAGTVDALESHHEEEHADRVRGRVIAVHEVSREVVERRFEHFVDPFARARTAGRLQLPNGVSAGARFSRQGSSIERVPGTTRLSSVGGLPVAAVEYHGPSTRPADAEDSPVEERRRQRIGWLVDVDELQPAPRIA
;
A
#
# COMPACT_ATOMS: atom_id res chain seq x y z
N MET A 1 -1.64 9.51 24.34
CA MET A 1 -1.23 8.46 23.40
C MET A 1 -2.12 8.55 22.19
N THR A 2 -1.50 8.51 21.02
CA THR A 2 -2.14 8.65 19.71
C THR A 2 -1.62 7.53 18.82
N ARG A 3 -2.54 6.76 18.23
CA ARG A 3 -2.24 5.65 17.33
C ARG A 3 -2.28 6.12 15.89
N VAL A 4 -1.11 6.08 15.25
CA VAL A 4 -0.89 6.59 13.89
C VAL A 4 -0.75 5.43 12.92
N TRP A 5 -1.47 5.49 11.80
CA TRP A 5 -1.31 4.57 10.67
C TRP A 5 -0.26 5.08 9.69
N LEU A 6 0.71 4.22 9.39
CA LEU A 6 1.78 4.46 8.44
C LEU A 6 1.63 3.58 7.21
N THR A 7 1.65 4.17 6.01
CA THR A 7 1.52 3.41 4.77
C THR A 7 2.84 2.76 4.35
N PRO A 8 2.83 1.54 3.77
CA PRO A 8 4.04 0.87 3.28
C PRO A 8 4.84 1.68 2.27
N TRP A 9 4.14 2.36 1.35
CA TRP A 9 4.75 3.05 0.21
C TRP A 9 5.60 4.24 0.65
N GLU A 10 5.05 5.08 1.53
CA GLU A 10 5.70 6.30 1.99
C GLU A 10 6.98 5.99 2.75
N TRP A 11 6.90 4.96 3.60
CA TRP A 11 8.01 4.49 4.40
C TRP A 11 9.03 3.64 3.63
N ALA A 12 8.67 3.11 2.46
CA ALA A 12 9.63 2.48 1.53
C ALA A 12 10.44 3.49 0.72
N CYS A 13 9.87 4.68 0.49
CA CYS A 13 10.44 5.67 -0.41
C CYS A 13 11.41 6.60 0.32
N CYS A 14 10.97 7.18 1.45
CA CYS A 14 11.70 8.26 2.13
C CYS A 14 11.62 8.21 3.67
N GLY A 15 10.93 7.24 4.27
CA GLY A 15 10.76 7.17 5.72
C GLY A 15 12.07 6.98 6.49
N ASP A 16 12.30 7.83 7.51
CA ASP A 16 13.46 7.72 8.39
C ASP A 16 13.26 6.60 9.42
N PRO A 17 14.20 5.66 9.59
CA PRO A 17 14.03 4.56 10.51
C PRO A 17 13.92 5.05 11.96
N PHE A 18 13.05 4.41 12.74
CA PHE A 18 12.90 4.69 14.16
C PHE A 18 12.61 3.40 14.95
N GLU A 19 12.83 3.47 16.26
CA GLU A 19 12.62 2.37 17.19
C GLU A 19 11.71 2.81 18.35
N ILE A 20 11.18 1.85 19.09
CA ILE A 20 10.48 2.12 20.35
C ILE A 20 11.40 2.90 21.29
N GLY A 21 10.88 3.99 21.85
CA GLY A 21 11.63 4.95 22.63
C GLY A 21 12.28 6.07 21.82
N GLY A 22 12.26 6.00 20.49
CA GLY A 22 12.65 7.10 19.61
C GLY A 22 11.68 8.27 19.68
N GLU A 23 12.17 9.47 19.37
CA GLU A 23 11.33 10.63 19.13
C GLU A 23 10.92 10.65 17.66
N VAL A 24 9.64 10.93 17.41
CA VAL A 24 9.07 11.08 16.07
C VAL A 24 8.31 12.38 15.97
N ASP A 25 8.26 12.90 14.76
CA ASP A 25 7.42 14.01 14.39
C ASP A 25 6.74 13.59 13.07
N PHE A 26 5.44 13.31 13.09
CA PHE A 26 4.69 12.85 11.90
C PHE A 26 3.78 13.96 11.36
N GLY A 27 3.76 14.13 10.05
CA GLY A 27 2.77 14.96 9.34
C GLY A 27 1.44 14.23 9.18
N ILE A 28 0.34 14.83 9.65
CA ILE A 28 -0.97 14.16 9.70
C ILE A 28 -1.85 14.61 8.55
N ARG A 29 -2.21 13.65 7.70
CA ARG A 29 -3.15 13.85 6.59
C ARG A 29 -4.60 13.92 7.08
N SER A 30 -4.99 13.07 8.02
CA SER A 30 -6.34 13.04 8.59
C SER A 30 -6.34 12.52 10.03
N ARG A 31 -7.18 13.11 10.89
CA ARG A 31 -7.51 12.60 12.24
C ARG A 31 -8.77 11.73 12.24
N ASP A 32 -9.42 11.59 11.09
CA ASP A 32 -10.59 10.75 10.90
C ASP A 32 -10.40 9.90 9.63
N PRO A 33 -9.75 8.73 9.75
CA PRO A 33 -9.36 7.95 8.60
C PRO A 33 -10.47 6.98 8.18
N GLU A 34 -11.65 7.51 7.83
CA GLU A 34 -12.83 6.70 7.43
C GLU A 34 -12.53 5.68 6.31
N GLY A 35 -11.56 6.00 5.44
CA GLY A 35 -11.12 5.12 4.35
C GLY A 35 -10.35 3.85 4.79
N LEU A 36 -9.97 3.71 6.06
CA LEU A 36 -9.20 2.56 6.54
C LEU A 36 -10.06 1.31 6.77
N VAL A 37 -11.39 1.41 6.82
CA VAL A 37 -12.26 0.25 7.05
C VAL A 37 -12.08 -0.82 5.96
N ASP A 38 -11.94 -0.40 4.70
CA ASP A 38 -11.72 -1.32 3.57
C ASP A 38 -10.33 -1.98 3.58
N GLU A 39 -9.37 -1.37 4.28
CA GLU A 39 -7.99 -1.80 4.34
C GLU A 39 -7.70 -2.67 5.57
N LEU A 40 -8.17 -2.24 6.73
CA LEU A 40 -7.88 -2.82 8.05
C LEU A 40 -9.02 -3.67 8.61
N GLY A 41 -10.26 -3.41 8.17
CA GLY A 41 -11.47 -3.86 8.83
C GLY A 41 -11.92 -2.89 9.91
N ALA A 42 -13.23 -2.87 10.20
CA ALA A 42 -13.86 -1.87 11.06
C ALA A 42 -13.31 -1.84 12.49
N GLU A 43 -13.02 -2.99 13.08
CA GLU A 43 -12.51 -3.09 14.45
C GLU A 43 -11.16 -2.40 14.60
N LEU A 44 -10.20 -2.72 13.71
CA LEU A 44 -8.86 -2.14 13.78
C LEU A 44 -8.85 -0.68 13.35
N ALA A 45 -9.62 -0.33 12.30
CA ALA A 45 -9.76 1.04 11.82
C ALA A 45 -10.29 1.97 12.93
N GLY A 46 -11.24 1.51 13.76
CA GLY A 46 -11.76 2.26 14.90
C GLY A 46 -10.76 2.53 16.03
N THR A 47 -9.54 1.98 15.95
CA THR A 47 -8.46 2.26 16.91
C THR A 47 -7.45 3.28 16.39
N VAL A 48 -7.56 3.70 15.13
CA VAL A 48 -6.59 4.61 14.51
C VAL A 48 -7.03 6.05 14.73
N ASP A 49 -6.19 6.82 15.41
CA ASP A 49 -6.46 8.24 15.72
C ASP A 49 -5.97 9.18 14.61
N ALA A 50 -5.01 8.72 13.78
CA ALA A 50 -4.43 9.54 12.74
C ALA A 50 -3.87 8.73 11.56
N LEU A 51 -4.00 9.28 10.36
CA LEU A 51 -3.36 8.84 9.14
C LEU A 51 -2.18 9.77 8.84
N GLU A 52 -0.98 9.20 8.85
CA GLU A 52 0.24 9.91 8.46
C GLU A 52 0.32 10.05 6.93
N SER A 53 1.04 11.09 6.50
CA SER A 53 1.50 11.27 5.13
C SER A 53 2.90 11.81 5.19
N HIS A 54 3.81 11.12 4.53
CA HIS A 54 5.24 11.41 4.60
C HIS A 54 5.61 12.63 3.74
N HIS A 55 4.65 13.21 3.03
CA HIS A 55 4.74 14.59 2.55
C HIS A 55 4.46 15.57 3.69
N GLU A 56 5.24 15.46 4.77
CA GLU A 56 4.93 16.11 6.05
C GLU A 56 4.90 17.65 5.94
N GLU A 57 5.65 18.22 5.00
CA GLU A 57 5.69 19.67 4.73
C GLU A 57 4.33 20.22 4.25
N GLU A 58 3.48 19.36 3.70
CA GLU A 58 2.14 19.73 3.22
C GLU A 58 1.10 19.75 4.35
N HIS A 59 1.44 19.20 5.52
CA HIS A 59 0.49 18.98 6.61
C HIS A 59 0.84 19.80 7.86
N ALA A 60 -0.03 20.78 8.17
CA ALA A 60 0.13 21.63 9.36
C ALA A 60 -0.16 20.89 10.68
N ASP A 61 -1.00 19.86 10.65
CA ASP A 61 -1.28 19.01 11.81
C ASP A 61 -0.15 17.98 11.98
N ARG A 62 0.32 17.81 13.22
CA ARG A 62 1.48 16.98 13.54
C ARG A 62 1.25 16.16 14.80
N VAL A 63 1.79 14.95 14.81
CA VAL A 63 1.92 14.10 16.02
C VAL A 63 3.38 14.04 16.40
N ARG A 64 3.72 14.62 17.56
CA ARG A 64 5.08 14.74 18.08
C ARG A 64 5.22 14.04 19.39
N GLY A 65 6.16 13.12 19.51
CA GLY A 65 6.39 12.49 20.80
C GLY A 65 7.27 11.27 20.76
N ARG A 66 7.19 10.49 21.84
CA ARG A 66 7.98 9.27 21.99
C ARG A 66 7.19 8.07 21.49
N VAL A 67 7.81 7.24 20.67
CA VAL A 67 7.24 5.97 20.22
C VAL A 67 7.19 5.01 21.41
N ILE A 68 6.01 4.49 21.73
CA ILE A 68 5.83 3.54 22.85
C ILE A 68 5.47 2.12 22.37
N ALA A 69 4.93 1.98 21.16
CA ALA A 69 4.73 0.69 20.54
C ALA A 69 4.71 0.79 19.01
N VAL A 70 5.13 -0.28 18.35
CA VAL A 70 5.06 -0.43 16.90
C VAL A 70 4.50 -1.80 16.57
N HIS A 71 3.51 -1.84 15.70
CA HIS A 71 2.87 -3.06 15.24
C HIS A 71 2.93 -3.12 13.71
N GLU A 72 3.54 -4.18 13.18
CA GLU A 72 3.36 -4.53 11.78
C GLU A 72 1.93 -5.03 11.57
N VAL A 73 1.26 -4.51 10.54
CA VAL A 73 -0.07 -4.97 10.14
C VAL A 73 0.06 -5.78 8.86
N SER A 74 -0.47 -7.00 8.90
CA SER A 74 -0.44 -7.94 7.79
C SER A 74 -1.81 -8.54 7.53
N ARG A 75 -2.07 -8.95 6.29
CA ARG A 75 -3.27 -9.72 5.91
C ARG A 75 -2.90 -10.88 5.01
N GLU A 76 -3.79 -11.84 4.86
CA GLU A 76 -3.65 -12.85 3.82
C GLU A 76 -4.20 -12.34 2.49
N VAL A 77 -3.52 -12.73 1.42
CA VAL A 77 -3.92 -12.47 0.04
C VAL A 77 -3.82 -13.75 -0.76
N VAL A 78 -4.64 -13.84 -1.80
CA VAL A 78 -4.52 -14.86 -2.84
C VAL A 78 -3.94 -14.18 -4.07
N GLU A 79 -2.76 -14.62 -4.48
CA GLU A 79 -2.13 -14.18 -5.71
C GLU A 79 -2.46 -15.18 -6.83
N ARG A 80 -3.04 -14.67 -7.91
CA ARG A 80 -3.34 -15.44 -9.12
C ARG A 80 -2.47 -14.94 -10.26
N ARG A 81 -1.60 -15.80 -10.78
CA ARG A 81 -0.79 -15.47 -11.96
C ARG A 81 -1.62 -15.74 -13.21
N PHE A 82 -1.52 -14.85 -14.18
CA PHE A 82 -2.21 -14.98 -15.45
C PHE A 82 -1.31 -14.56 -16.59
N GLU A 83 -1.61 -15.06 -17.78
CA GLU A 83 -0.99 -14.62 -19.02
C GLU A 83 -2.03 -13.89 -19.86
N HIS A 84 -1.68 -12.74 -20.41
CA HIS A 84 -2.58 -12.05 -21.33
C HIS A 84 -1.83 -11.64 -22.60
N PHE A 85 -2.55 -11.62 -23.71
CA PHE A 85 -1.96 -11.37 -25.02
C PHE A 85 -2.09 -9.89 -25.39
N VAL A 86 -0.95 -9.25 -25.62
CA VAL A 86 -0.90 -7.90 -26.14
C VAL A 86 -0.67 -7.92 -27.65
N ASP A 87 -1.58 -7.30 -28.39
CA ASP A 87 -1.35 -6.86 -29.76
C ASP A 87 -0.79 -5.43 -29.74
N PRO A 88 0.53 -5.24 -29.91
CA PRO A 88 1.15 -3.91 -29.86
C PRO A 88 0.67 -3.00 -30.98
N PHE A 89 0.05 -3.56 -32.04
CA PHE A 89 -0.47 -2.80 -33.17
C PHE A 89 -1.98 -2.58 -33.11
N ALA A 90 -2.68 -3.02 -32.06
CA ALA A 90 -4.14 -2.90 -31.96
C ALA A 90 -4.61 -1.46 -32.19
N ARG A 91 -3.96 -0.47 -31.55
CA ARG A 91 -4.28 0.95 -31.73
C ARG A 91 -4.01 1.45 -33.15
N ALA A 92 -2.89 1.05 -33.75
CA ALA A 92 -2.52 1.47 -35.11
C ALA A 92 -3.44 0.85 -36.18
N ARG A 93 -3.90 -0.38 -35.96
CA ARG A 93 -4.88 -1.09 -36.79
C ARG A 93 -6.25 -0.43 -36.72
N THR A 94 -6.77 -0.17 -35.51
CA THR A 94 -8.06 0.52 -35.33
C THR A 94 -8.05 1.94 -35.92
N ALA A 95 -6.91 2.62 -35.89
CA ALA A 95 -6.73 3.94 -36.50
C ALA A 95 -6.52 3.89 -38.04
N GLY A 96 -6.52 2.71 -38.67
CA GLY A 96 -6.30 2.55 -40.10
C GLY A 96 -4.88 2.90 -40.58
N ARG A 97 -3.93 3.12 -39.64
CA ARG A 97 -2.54 3.55 -39.93
C ARG A 97 -1.61 2.37 -40.27
N LEU A 98 -2.10 1.14 -40.16
CA LEU A 98 -1.41 -0.09 -40.56
C LEU A 98 -2.34 -0.92 -41.46
N GLN A 99 -2.17 -0.81 -42.78
CA GLN A 99 -2.80 -1.68 -43.77
C GLN A 99 -1.70 -2.50 -44.46
N LEU A 100 -1.74 -3.82 -44.29
CA LEU A 100 -0.84 -4.73 -44.98
C LEU A 100 -1.46 -5.13 -46.33
N PRO A 101 -0.66 -5.33 -47.39
CA PRO A 101 -1.20 -5.75 -48.69
C PRO A 101 -1.84 -7.14 -48.60
N ASN A 102 -2.97 -7.31 -49.27
CA ASN A 102 -3.60 -8.60 -49.60
C ASN A 102 -3.86 -9.56 -48.42
N GLY A 103 -4.49 -9.09 -47.35
CA GLY A 103 -5.06 -9.97 -46.32
C GLY A 103 -4.04 -10.70 -45.43
N VAL A 104 -2.75 -10.35 -45.52
CA VAL A 104 -1.72 -10.89 -44.64
C VAL A 104 -1.68 -10.06 -43.36
N SER A 105 -2.13 -10.64 -42.25
CA SER A 105 -1.95 -10.06 -40.92
C SER A 105 -0.71 -10.67 -40.26
N ALA A 106 0.39 -9.92 -40.16
CA ALA A 106 1.49 -10.27 -39.26
C ALA A 106 1.05 -9.96 -37.82
N GLY A 107 0.34 -10.91 -37.20
CA GLY A 107 -0.05 -10.84 -35.80
C GLY A 107 1.06 -11.38 -34.91
N ALA A 108 2.07 -10.58 -34.61
CA ALA A 108 2.96 -10.90 -33.49
C ALA A 108 2.12 -10.81 -32.20
N ARG A 109 1.69 -11.97 -31.68
CA ARG A 109 1.08 -12.06 -30.35
C ARG A 109 2.21 -12.10 -29.33
N PHE A 110 2.35 -11.03 -28.57
CA PHE A 110 3.23 -11.02 -27.42
C PHE A 110 2.39 -11.42 -26.21
N SER A 111 2.91 -12.31 -25.38
CA SER A 111 2.30 -12.61 -24.11
C SER A 111 2.97 -11.80 -23.01
N ARG A 112 2.16 -11.36 -22.05
CA ARG A 112 2.63 -10.67 -20.85
C ARG A 112 2.09 -11.41 -19.64
N GLN A 113 3.02 -11.83 -18.78
CA GLN A 113 2.66 -12.38 -17.47
C GLN A 113 2.22 -11.24 -16.56
N GLY A 114 1.15 -11.47 -15.82
CA GLY A 114 0.66 -10.60 -14.76
C GLY A 114 0.27 -11.41 -13.53
N SER A 115 0.00 -10.71 -12.43
CA SER A 115 -0.63 -11.30 -11.26
C SER A 115 -1.73 -10.39 -10.73
N SER A 116 -2.80 -11.02 -10.22
CA SER A 116 -3.86 -10.36 -9.46
C SER A 116 -3.68 -10.71 -8.00
N ILE A 117 -3.86 -9.73 -7.12
CA ILE A 117 -3.76 -9.93 -5.67
C ILE A 117 -5.13 -9.61 -5.07
N GLU A 118 -5.81 -10.63 -4.56
CA GLU A 118 -7.10 -10.49 -3.90
C GLU A 118 -6.95 -10.63 -2.39
N ARG A 119 -7.67 -9.78 -1.66
CA ARG A 119 -7.64 -9.75 -0.20
C ARG A 119 -8.46 -10.92 0.35
N VAL A 120 -7.98 -11.56 1.41
CA VAL A 120 -8.79 -12.51 2.19
C VAL A 120 -9.39 -11.74 3.39
N PRO A 121 -10.72 -11.51 3.43
CA PRO A 121 -11.35 -10.74 4.51
C PRO A 121 -11.11 -11.37 5.89
N GLY A 122 -11.01 -10.54 6.93
CA GLY A 122 -10.89 -11.00 8.31
C GLY A 122 -9.55 -11.65 8.69
N THR A 123 -8.51 -11.49 7.87
CA THR A 123 -7.17 -12.08 8.11
C THR A 123 -6.13 -11.08 8.58
N THR A 124 -6.56 -9.85 8.87
CA THR A 124 -5.73 -8.78 9.43
C THR A 124 -5.14 -9.23 10.76
N ARG A 125 -3.83 -9.07 10.91
CA ARG A 125 -3.08 -9.46 12.10
C ARG A 125 -2.03 -8.41 12.44
N LEU A 126 -1.94 -8.11 13.73
CA LEU A 126 -0.89 -7.30 14.32
C LEU A 126 0.26 -8.18 14.82
N SER A 127 1.49 -7.77 14.55
CA SER A 127 2.68 -8.35 15.14
C SER A 127 3.54 -7.22 15.74
N SER A 128 3.85 -7.29 17.02
CA SER A 128 4.70 -6.30 17.67
C SER A 128 6.13 -6.37 17.10
N VAL A 129 6.68 -5.20 16.79
CA VAL A 129 8.05 -5.05 16.25
C VAL A 129 8.79 -3.96 17.04
N GLY A 130 10.12 -3.99 17.03
CA GLY A 130 10.94 -3.03 17.77
C GLY A 130 11.01 -1.64 17.14
N GLY A 131 10.62 -1.49 15.88
CA GLY A 131 10.80 -0.28 15.08
C GLY A 131 10.49 -0.50 13.60
N LEU A 132 10.66 0.54 12.79
CA LEU A 132 10.55 0.48 11.33
C LEU A 132 11.96 0.48 10.71
N PRO A 133 12.39 -0.62 10.04
CA PRO A 133 13.67 -0.65 9.34
C PRO A 133 13.57 0.02 7.95
N VAL A 134 14.69 0.56 7.45
CA VAL A 134 14.85 1.16 6.09
C VAL A 134 14.66 0.14 4.95
N ALA A 135 14.51 -1.15 5.25
CA ALA A 135 14.50 -2.19 4.22
C ALA A 135 13.29 -2.04 3.30
N ALA A 136 13.58 -1.90 1.99
CA ALA A 136 12.64 -1.76 0.89
C ALA A 136 11.37 -2.57 1.13
N VAL A 137 10.32 -1.86 1.54
CA VAL A 137 9.01 -2.46 1.74
C VAL A 137 8.50 -2.75 0.34
N GLU A 138 8.34 -4.02 0.00
CA GLU A 138 7.74 -4.39 -1.28
C GLU A 138 6.27 -3.95 -1.28
N TYR A 139 6.03 -2.73 -1.75
CA TYR A 139 4.68 -2.24 -2.01
C TYR A 139 4.17 -2.91 -3.27
N HIS A 140 3.30 -3.90 -3.12
CA HIS A 140 2.48 -4.39 -4.22
C HIS A 140 1.23 -3.51 -4.29
N GLY A 141 1.25 -2.52 -5.16
CA GLY A 141 0.10 -1.67 -5.44
C GLY A 141 -1.11 -2.46 -5.94
N PRO A 142 -2.28 -1.81 -6.06
CA PRO A 142 -3.47 -2.45 -6.61
C PRO A 142 -3.17 -2.96 -8.02
N SER A 143 -3.18 -4.28 -8.20
CA SER A 143 -3.05 -4.93 -9.49
C SER A 143 -4.41 -5.34 -10.00
N THR A 144 -4.82 -4.80 -11.14
CA THR A 144 -6.09 -5.14 -11.80
C THR A 144 -5.83 -6.11 -12.95
N ARG A 145 -6.59 -7.20 -12.96
CA ARG A 145 -6.53 -8.20 -14.03
C ARG A 145 -7.19 -7.68 -15.32
N PRO A 146 -6.53 -7.78 -16.49
CA PRO A 146 -7.15 -7.53 -17.80
C PRO A 146 -8.29 -8.52 -18.09
N ALA A 147 -9.31 -8.08 -18.84
CA ALA A 147 -10.48 -8.91 -19.16
C ALA A 147 -10.16 -10.13 -20.05
N ASP A 148 -9.07 -10.09 -20.80
CA ASP A 148 -8.60 -11.11 -21.73
C ASP A 148 -7.55 -12.07 -21.12
N ALA A 149 -7.27 -11.92 -19.82
CA ALA A 149 -6.27 -12.74 -19.14
C ALA A 149 -6.73 -14.18 -18.91
N GLU A 150 -5.89 -15.15 -19.26
CA GLU A 150 -6.10 -16.57 -18.96
C GLU A 150 -5.38 -16.94 -17.66
N ASP A 151 -6.07 -17.69 -16.78
CA ASP A 151 -5.50 -18.11 -15.50
C ASP A 151 -4.37 -19.11 -15.67
N SER A 152 -3.26 -18.86 -14.98
CA SER A 152 -2.26 -19.87 -14.71
C SER A 152 -2.74 -20.71 -13.51
N PRO A 153 -2.53 -22.04 -13.48
CA PRO A 153 -2.99 -22.90 -12.38
C PRO A 153 -2.30 -22.64 -11.03
N VAL A 154 -1.36 -21.69 -10.97
CA VAL A 154 -0.62 -21.35 -9.76
C VAL A 154 -1.35 -20.24 -9.00
N GLU A 155 -2.22 -20.66 -8.08
CA GLU A 155 -2.74 -19.80 -7.02
C GLU A 155 -1.84 -19.92 -5.77
N GLU A 156 -1.41 -18.79 -5.23
CA GLU A 156 -0.56 -18.74 -4.05
C GLU A 156 -1.21 -17.90 -2.96
N ARG A 157 -1.58 -18.54 -1.84
CA ARG A 157 -2.01 -17.82 -0.64
C ARG A 157 -0.77 -17.42 0.15
N ARG A 158 -0.59 -16.13 0.39
CA ARG A 158 0.53 -15.61 1.18
C ARG A 158 0.09 -14.52 2.16
N ARG A 159 0.91 -14.28 3.17
CA ARG A 159 0.75 -13.14 4.08
C ARG A 159 1.49 -11.94 3.52
N GLN A 160 0.79 -10.82 3.43
CA GLN A 160 1.27 -9.55 2.90
C GLN A 160 1.25 -8.51 4.03
N ARG A 161 2.36 -7.78 4.20
CA ARG A 161 2.40 -6.57 5.04
C ARG A 161 1.65 -5.45 4.35
N ILE A 162 0.81 -4.75 5.10
CA ILE A 162 -0.03 -3.65 4.60
C ILE A 162 0.21 -2.31 5.29
N GLY A 163 1.03 -2.26 6.34
CA GLY A 163 1.46 -1.01 6.97
C GLY A 163 1.90 -1.23 8.41
N TRP A 164 1.95 -0.14 9.17
CA TRP A 164 2.24 -0.17 10.60
C TRP A 164 1.27 0.69 11.39
N LEU A 165 1.04 0.27 12.64
CA LEU A 165 0.43 1.10 13.67
C LEU A 165 1.50 1.50 14.68
N VAL A 166 1.60 2.80 14.91
CA VAL A 166 2.58 3.38 15.82
C VAL A 166 1.85 4.11 16.93
N ASP A 167 2.13 3.71 18.16
CA ASP A 167 1.58 4.37 19.33
C ASP A 167 2.59 5.41 19.79
N VAL A 168 2.19 6.68 19.78
CA VAL A 168 3.02 7.82 20.16
C VAL A 168 2.49 8.43 21.45
N ASP A 169 3.37 8.59 22.43
CA ASP A 169 3.08 9.42 23.60
C ASP A 169 3.38 10.88 23.26
N GLU A 170 2.32 11.62 22.93
CA GLU A 170 2.43 13.01 22.46
C GLU A 170 3.01 13.93 23.53
N LEU A 171 4.00 14.72 23.14
CA LEU A 171 4.49 15.84 23.93
C LEU A 171 3.41 16.91 23.92
N GLN A 172 2.79 17.14 25.09
CA GLN A 172 1.87 18.28 25.26
C GLN A 172 2.60 19.57 24.87
N PRO A 173 2.03 20.43 24.02
CA PRO A 173 2.62 21.73 23.76
C PRO A 173 2.71 22.48 25.10
N ALA A 174 3.87 23.07 25.38
CA ALA A 174 4.04 23.90 26.56
C ALA A 174 2.91 24.94 26.59
N PRO A 175 2.24 25.15 27.75
CA PRO A 175 1.18 26.14 27.84
C PRO A 175 1.74 27.49 27.40
N ARG A 176 1.08 28.13 26.43
CA ARG A 176 1.40 29.50 26.04
C ARG A 176 1.17 30.38 27.27
N ILE A 177 2.26 30.81 27.90
CA ILE A 177 2.21 31.85 28.94
C ILE A 177 1.76 33.12 28.21
N ALA A 178 0.53 33.55 28.53
CA ALA A 178 -0.04 34.83 28.08
C ALA A 178 0.56 36.00 28.86
#